data_AF-A0A7K0D2G4-F1
#
_entry.id   AF-A0A7K0D2G4-F1
#
_cell.length_a   1.000
_cell.length_b   1.000
_cell.length_c   1.000
_cell.angle_alpha   90.00
_cell.angle_beta   90.00
_cell.angle_gamma   90.00
#
_symmetry.space_group_name_H-M   'P 1'
#
loop_
_entity.id
_entity.type
_entity.pdbx_description
1 polymer ?
#
loop_
_entity_poly.entity_id
_entity_poly.type
_entity_poly.pdbx_seq_one_letter_code
_entity_poly.pdbx_strand_id
1 'polypeptide(L)' 'MLVAVVTSNTKLATAPGNVFIPASASGLPKDSVVNVTALLTLNKDELSGSVGSLPAGLLREVDAGLRRVLGI' A
#
# COMPACT_ATOMS: atom_id res chain seq x y z
N MET A 1 11.79 7.72 6.70
CA MET A 1 10.77 7.81 5.63
C MET A 1 9.55 7.02 6.08
N LEU A 2 8.34 7.54 5.91
CA LEU A 2 7.10 6.82 6.24
C LEU A 2 6.71 5.89 5.08
N VAL A 3 6.31 4.66 5.39
CA VAL A 3 5.81 3.67 4.43
C VAL A 3 4.56 2.97 4.95
N ALA A 4 3.73 2.46 4.03
CA ALA A 4 2.65 1.53 4.32
C ALA A 4 3.05 0.11 3.92
N VAL A 5 2.69 -0.88 4.74
CA VAL A 5 2.99 -2.28 4.45
C VAL A 5 2.16 -2.79 3.28
N VAL A 6 2.78 -3.58 2.40
CA VAL A 6 2.10 -4.34 1.34
C VAL A 6 2.12 -5.83 1.68
N THR A 7 1.00 -6.51 1.50
CA THR A 7 0.86 -7.94 1.82
C THR A 7 0.00 -8.66 0.79
N SER A 8 0.37 -9.89 0.42
CA SER A 8 -0.45 -10.74 -0.45
C SER A 8 -1.62 -11.42 0.27
N ASN A 9 -1.84 -11.13 1.56
CA ASN A 9 -3.05 -11.56 2.26
C ASN A 9 -4.23 -10.67 1.86
N THR A 10 -4.86 -11.00 0.72
CA THR A 10 -5.94 -10.22 0.11
C THR A 10 -7.20 -10.10 0.97
N LYS A 11 -7.36 -10.94 2.00
CA LYS A 11 -8.46 -10.84 2.98
C LYS A 11 -8.48 -9.48 3.69
N LEU A 12 -7.32 -8.84 3.83
CA LEU A 12 -7.19 -7.53 4.47
C LEU A 12 -7.78 -6.37 3.65
N ALA A 13 -8.12 -6.57 2.37
CA ALA A 13 -8.79 -5.56 1.56
C ALA A 13 -10.18 -5.18 2.09
N THR A 14 -10.78 -6.04 2.93
CA THR A 14 -12.09 -5.79 3.54
C THR A 14 -12.02 -4.81 4.72
N ALA A 15 -10.82 -4.54 5.25
CA ALA A 15 -10.64 -3.61 6.35
C ALA A 15 -10.76 -2.16 5.85
N PRO A 16 -11.38 -1.25 6.64
CA PRO A 16 -11.55 0.15 6.23
C PRO A 16 -10.22 0.84 5.87
N GLY A 17 -10.19 1.45 4.69
CA GLY A 17 -9.04 2.21 4.19
C GLY A 17 -7.96 1.37 3.52
N ASN A 18 -7.97 0.04 3.67
CA ASN A 18 -7.05 -0.82 2.93
C ASN A 18 -7.40 -0.85 1.45
N VAL A 19 -6.37 -0.93 0.62
CA VAL A 19 -6.52 -0.83 -0.85
C VAL A 19 -6.08 -2.12 -1.49
N PHE A 20 -6.96 -2.73 -2.29
CA PHE A 20 -6.63 -3.90 -3.09
C PHE A 20 -5.73 -3.50 -4.27
N ILE A 21 -4.67 -4.27 -4.49
CA ILE A 21 -3.67 -4.03 -5.52
C ILE A 21 -3.62 -5.26 -6.44
N PRO A 22 -4.17 -5.16 -7.66
CA PRO A 22 -4.02 -6.21 -8.66
C PRO A 22 -2.54 -6.40 -9.03
N ALA A 23 -2.11 -7.66 -9.20
CA ALA A 23 -0.77 -7.99 -9.68
C ALA A 23 -0.47 -7.32 -11.03
N SER A 24 -1.46 -7.35 -11.94
CA SER A 24 -1.40 -6.78 -13.28
C SER A 24 -1.18 -5.26 -13.32
N ALA A 25 -1.44 -4.57 -12.21
CA ALA A 25 -1.35 -3.11 -12.11
C ALA A 25 -0.17 -2.62 -11.27
N SER A 26 0.63 -3.51 -10.67
CA SER A 26 1.62 -3.14 -9.64
C SER A 26 3.03 -3.65 -9.87
N GLY A 27 3.22 -4.60 -10.79
CA GLY A 27 4.50 -5.31 -10.96
C GLY A 27 4.78 -6.34 -9.85
N LEU A 28 3.84 -6.52 -8.91
CA LEU A 28 3.94 -7.53 -7.87
C LEU A 28 3.63 -8.93 -8.47
N PRO A 29 4.27 -9.99 -7.95
CA PRO A 29 4.04 -11.35 -8.45
C PRO A 29 2.65 -11.91 -8.13
N LYS A 30 1.89 -11.26 -7.22
CA LYS A 30 0.58 -11.70 -6.73
C LYS A 30 -0.28 -10.49 -6.36
N ASP A 31 -1.59 -10.70 -6.41
CA ASP A 31 -2.55 -9.74 -5.87
C ASP A 31 -2.22 -9.47 -4.40
N SER A 32 -2.29 -8.20 -4.04
CA SER A 32 -1.80 -7.71 -2.76
C SER A 32 -2.73 -6.63 -2.21
N VAL A 33 -2.43 -6.16 -1.01
CA VAL A 33 -3.17 -5.12 -0.31
C VAL A 33 -2.18 -4.15 0.29
N VAL A 34 -2.39 -2.84 0.06
CA VAL A 34 -1.76 -1.80 0.89
C VAL A 34 -2.52 -1.76 2.20
N ASN A 35 -1.84 -2.13 3.28
CA ASN A 35 -2.37 -2.08 4.62
C ASN A 35 -2.07 -0.72 5.24
N VAL A 36 -3.00 0.23 5.08
CA VAL A 36 -2.84 1.61 5.59
C VAL A 36 -2.91 1.69 7.12
N THR A 37 -3.35 0.62 7.79
CA THR A 37 -3.31 0.51 9.26
C THR A 37 -1.94 0.05 9.79
N ALA A 38 -1.05 -0.39 8.91
CA ALA A 38 0.31 -0.80 9.24
C ALA A 38 1.30 0.18 8.60
N LEU A 39 1.56 1.28 9.29
CA LEU A 39 2.53 2.30 8.89
C LEU A 39 3.83 2.15 9.67
N LEU A 40 4.96 2.28 8.97
CA LEU A 40 6.29 2.11 9.54
C LEU A 40 7.19 3.26 9.11
N THR A 41 8.18 3.57 9.96
CA THR A 41 9.27 4.47 9.60
C THR A 41 10.52 3.65 9.33
N LEU A 42 11.14 3.85 8.17
CA LEU A 42 12.41 3.22 7.80
C LEU A 42 13.40 4.23 7.22
N ASN A 43 14.68 3.91 7.33
CA ASN A 43 15.76 4.66 6.71
C ASN A 43 15.84 4.32 5.21
N LYS A 44 16.28 5.28 4.38
CA LYS A 44 16.24 5.12 2.92
C LYS A 44 17.21 4.04 2.41
N ASP A 45 18.27 3.78 3.16
CA ASP A 45 19.29 2.74 2.92
C ASP A 45 18.77 1.33 3.20
N GLU A 46 17.65 1.18 3.93
CA GLU A 46 16.97 -0.11 4.11
C GLU A 46 16.15 -0.52 2.87
N LEU A 47 15.93 0.39 1.91
CA LEU A 47 15.30 0.06 0.63
C LEU A 47 16.32 -0.58 -0.30
N SER A 48 15.96 -1.72 -0.88
CA SER A 48 16.76 -2.37 -1.92
C SER A 48 16.57 -1.71 -3.29
N GLY A 49 15.48 -2.04 -3.99
CA GLY A 49 15.17 -1.52 -5.31
C GLY A 49 13.68 -1.26 -5.50
N SER A 50 13.36 -0.41 -6.47
CA SER A 50 11.97 -0.16 -6.85
C SER A 50 11.40 -1.38 -7.60
N VAL A 51 10.27 -1.88 -7.14
CA VAL A 51 9.54 -2.99 -7.82
C VAL A 51 8.69 -2.45 -8.97
N GLY A 52 8.13 -1.25 -8.82
CA GLY A 52 7.20 -0.65 -9.77
C GLY A 52 6.55 0.60 -9.19
N SER A 53 5.60 1.16 -9.93
CA SER A 53 4.78 2.28 -9.50
C SER A 53 3.31 1.95 -9.70
N LEU A 54 2.47 2.35 -8.74
CA LEU A 54 1.03 2.15 -8.82
C LEU A 54 0.39 3.21 -9.73
N PRO A 55 -0.65 2.85 -10.50
CA PRO A 55 -1.49 3.80 -11.20
C PRO A 55 -2.05 4.89 -10.28
N ALA A 56 -2.21 6.10 -10.80
CA ALA A 56 -2.70 7.25 -10.05
C ALA A 56 -4.09 7.04 -9.40
N GLY A 57 -4.93 6.15 -9.94
CA GLY A 57 -6.19 5.74 -9.31
C GLY A 57 -5.97 5.07 -7.96
N LEU A 58 -5.12 4.05 -7.93
CA LEU A 58 -4.79 3.32 -6.70
C LEU A 58 -4.06 4.21 -5.69
N LEU A 59 -3.16 5.08 -6.14
CA LEU A 59 -2.51 6.04 -5.23
C LEU A 59 -3.49 7.00 -4.56
N ARG A 60 -4.55 7.43 -5.27
CA ARG A 60 -5.62 8.25 -4.67
C ARG A 60 -6.43 7.48 -3.62
N GLU A 61 -6.71 6.20 -3.88
CA GLU A 61 -7.37 5.34 -2.88
C GLU A 61 -6.50 5.16 -1.64
N VAL A 62 -5.19 4.99 -1.82
CA VAL A 62 -4.23 4.90 -0.70
C VAL A 62 -4.21 6.20 0.11
N ASP A 63 -4.15 7.37 -0.54
CA ASP A 63 -4.21 8.67 0.15
C ASP A 63 -5.52 8.84 0.94
N ALA A 64 -6.65 8.47 0.35
CA ALA A 64 -7.94 8.50 1.04
C ALA A 64 -7.99 7.55 2.24
N GLY A 65 -7.41 6.35 2.13
CA GLY A 65 -7.27 5.40 3.23
C GLY A 65 -6.40 5.94 4.36
N LEU A 66 -5.26 6.54 4.03
CA LEU A 66 -4.35 7.17 4.99
C LEU A 66 -5.03 8.32 5.74
N ARG A 67 -5.68 9.23 5.02
CA ARG A 67 -6.46 10.34 5.58
C ARG A 67 -7.48 9.86 6.61
N ARG A 68 -8.22 8.80 6.28
CA ARG A 68 -9.20 8.19 7.17
C ARG A 68 -8.58 7.64 8.45
N VAL A 69 -7.45 6.92 8.35
CA VAL A 69 -6.78 6.33 9.53
C VAL A 69 -6.10 7.39 10.39
N LEU A 70 -5.59 8.46 9.76
CA LEU A 70 -4.93 9.57 10.44
C LEU A 70 -5.90 10.65 10.96
N GLY A 71 -7.16 10.63 10.52
CA GLY A 71 -8.19 11.59 10.92
C GLY A 71 -7.99 12.99 10.32
N ILE A 72 -7.47 13.08 9.09
CA ILE A 72 -7.14 14.34 8.38
C ILE A 72 -7.78 14.45 7.00
#